data_AF-A0A2R6JBS9-F1
#
_entry.id   AF-A0A2R6JBS9-F1
#
_cell.length_a   1.000
_cell.length_b   1.000
_cell.length_c   1.000
_cell.angle_alpha   90.00
_cell.angle_beta   90.00
_cell.angle_gamma   90.00
#
_symmetry.space_group_name_H-M   'P 1'
#
loop_
_entity.id
_entity.type
_entity.pdbx_description
1 polymer ?
#
loop_
_entity_poly.entity_id
_entity_poly.type
_entity_poly.pdbx_seq_one_letter_code
_entity_poly.pdbx_strand_id
1 'polypeptide(L)' 'EAAESYDRASQCPSTVSPHDIRRGAITHLCRNEVPTAVVTDRCDVSPKVLEKHYNQMTDREKMEQRRGYLDDL' A
#
# COMPACT_ATOMS: atom_id res chain seq x y z
N GLU A 1 18.24 24.27 9.08
CA GLU A 1 18.74 23.27 10.06
C GLU A 1 18.52 21.81 9.63
N ALA A 2 17.33 21.20 9.76
CA ALA A 2 17.17 19.77 9.44
C ALA A 2 17.32 19.42 7.94
N ALA A 3 16.92 20.33 7.04
CA ALA A 3 17.05 20.16 5.59
C ALA A 3 18.51 20.27 5.08
N GLU A 4 19.43 20.76 5.91
CA GLU A 4 20.81 21.09 5.53
C GLU A 4 21.85 20.18 6.22
N SER A 5 21.39 19.26 7.07
CA SER A 5 22.24 18.34 7.83
C SER A 5 21.92 16.90 7.46
N TYR A 6 22.92 16.16 6.98
CA TYR A 6 22.78 14.75 6.60
C TYR A 6 22.21 13.90 7.76
N ASP A 7 22.74 14.09 8.96
CA ASP A 7 22.35 13.32 10.15
C ASP A 7 20.94 13.65 10.67
N ARG A 8 20.37 14.78 10.23
CA ARG A 8 19.03 15.24 10.63
C ARG A 8 18.02 15.28 9.49
N ALA A 9 18.40 14.83 8.30
CA ALA A 9 17.53 14.85 7.12
C ALA A 9 16.20 14.13 7.34
N SER A 10 16.19 13.06 8.15
CA SER A 10 14.97 12.32 8.53
C SER A 10 13.97 13.12 9.36
N GLN A 11 14.41 14.23 9.99
CA GLN A 11 13.58 15.11 10.81
C GLN A 11 13.00 16.29 10.00
N CYS A 12 13.34 16.41 8.71
CA CYS A 12 12.79 17.46 7.88
C CYS A 12 11.27 17.27 7.72
N PRO A 13 10.44 18.32 7.91
CA PRO A 13 8.98 18.20 7.78
C PRO A 13 8.50 17.75 6.39
N SER A 14 9.32 17.94 5.35
CA SER A 14 9.03 17.47 3.99
C SER A 14 9.49 16.04 3.74
N THR A 15 10.25 15.43 4.64
CA THR A 15 10.70 14.04 4.50
C THR A 15 9.53 13.10 4.72
N VAL A 16 9.36 12.18 3.77
CA VAL A 16 8.36 11.10 3.84
C VAL A 16 9.09 9.78 4.10
N SER A 17 8.53 8.93 4.95
CA SER A 17 9.10 7.60 5.20
C SER A 17 9.06 6.76 3.92
N PRO A 18 10.13 6.02 3.58
CA PRO A 18 10.11 5.05 2.49
C PRO A 18 8.96 4.02 2.63
N HIS A 19 8.55 3.74 3.87
CA HIS A 19 7.42 2.86 4.13
C HIS A 19 6.10 3.41 3.54
N ASP A 20 5.88 4.73 3.57
CA ASP A 20 4.65 5.33 3.06
C ASP A 20 4.57 5.29 1.53
N ILE A 21 5.73 5.43 0.85
CA ILE A 21 5.84 5.21 -0.59
C ILE A 21 5.50 3.75 -0.92
N ARG A 22 6.09 2.78 -0.20
CA ARG A 22 5.80 1.35 -0.38
C ARG A 22 4.32 1.03 -0.14
N ARG A 23 3.72 1.61 0.90
CA ARG A 23 2.29 1.49 1.23
C ARG A 23 1.40 2.01 0.12
N GLY A 24 1.71 3.19 -0.43
CA GLY A 24 1.00 3.74 -1.57
C GLY A 24 1.08 2.83 -2.80
N ALA A 25 2.28 2.34 -3.12
CA ALA A 25 2.49 1.45 -4.26
C ALA A 25 1.72 0.12 -4.12
N ILE A 26 1.79 -0.54 -2.96
CA ILE A 26 1.05 -1.79 -2.72
C ILE A 26 -0.46 -1.54 -2.75
N THR A 27 -0.95 -0.47 -2.11
CA THR A 27 -2.38 -0.10 -2.17
C THR A 27 -2.85 0.11 -3.61
N HIS A 28 -2.04 0.76 -4.45
CA HIS A 28 -2.36 0.97 -5.87
C HIS A 28 -2.52 -0.37 -6.61
N LEU A 29 -1.62 -1.33 -6.39
CA LEU A 29 -1.75 -2.68 -6.97
C LEU A 29 -3.03 -3.37 -6.49
N CYS A 30 -3.37 -3.28 -5.20
CA CYS A 30 -4.60 -3.85 -4.66
C CYS A 30 -5.86 -3.20 -5.26
N ARG A 31 -5.88 -1.87 -5.43
CA ARG A 31 -7.01 -1.14 -6.04
C ARG A 31 -7.24 -1.53 -7.50
N ASN A 32 -6.18 -1.86 -8.23
CA ASN A 32 -6.24 -2.36 -9.60
C ASN A 32 -6.46 -3.89 -9.67
N GLU A 33 -6.85 -4.52 -8.56
CA GLU A 33 -7.22 -5.94 -8.50
C GLU A 33 -6.10 -6.88 -8.98
N VAL A 34 -4.84 -6.46 -8.82
CA VAL A 34 -3.70 -7.35 -9.06
C VAL A 34 -3.77 -8.51 -8.06
N PRO A 35 -3.69 -9.78 -8.51
CA PRO A 35 -3.86 -10.91 -7.63
C PRO A 35 -2.93 -10.87 -6.43
N THR A 36 -3.46 -11.14 -5.23
CA THR A 36 -2.70 -11.06 -3.97
C THR A 36 -1.40 -11.84 -4.03
N ALA A 37 -1.40 -13.06 -4.60
CA ALA A 37 -0.19 -13.88 -4.75
C ALA A 37 0.92 -13.15 -5.54
N VAL A 38 0.56 -12.47 -6.63
CA VAL A 38 1.50 -11.69 -7.44
C VAL A 38 2.05 -10.51 -6.64
N VAL A 39 1.20 -9.80 -5.90
CA VAL A 39 1.64 -8.66 -5.09
C VAL A 39 2.54 -9.12 -3.94
N THR A 40 2.19 -10.21 -3.26
CA THR A 40 2.97 -10.74 -2.13
C THR A 40 4.35 -11.22 -2.56
N ASP A 41 4.45 -11.90 -3.71
CA ASP A 41 5.72 -12.37 -4.26
C ASP A 41 6.57 -11.18 -4.76
N ARG A 42 5.94 -10.23 -5.45
CA ARG A 42 6.62 -9.05 -6.00
C ARG A 42 7.17 -8.12 -4.91
N CYS A 43 6.45 -8.02 -3.81
CA CYS A 43 6.74 -7.09 -2.72
C CYS A 43 7.30 -7.78 -1.47
N ASP A 44 7.64 -9.07 -1.52
CA ASP A 44 8.20 -9.85 -0.40
C ASP A 44 7.45 -9.58 0.92
N VAL A 45 6.16 -9.89 0.93
CA VAL A 45 5.28 -9.64 2.07
C VAL A 45 4.21 -10.73 2.15
N SER A 46 3.96 -11.27 3.33
CA SER A 46 2.90 -12.28 3.48
C SER A 46 1.52 -11.65 3.27
N PRO A 47 0.50 -12.41 2.80
CA PRO A 47 -0.86 -11.91 2.61
C PRO A 47 -1.42 -11.24 3.88
N LYS A 48 -1.15 -11.82 5.06
CA LYS A 48 -1.60 -11.28 6.34
C LYS A 48 -0.95 -9.93 6.67
N VAL A 49 0.34 -9.76 6.37
CA VAL A 49 1.05 -8.50 6.60
C VAL A 49 0.64 -7.45 5.57
N LEU A 50 0.45 -7.85 4.31
CA LEU A 50 -0.07 -6.98 3.25
C LEU A 50 -1.41 -6.37 3.67
N GLU A 51 -2.36 -7.20 4.08
CA GLU A 51 -3.71 -6.76 4.46
C GLU A 51 -3.69 -5.84 5.68
N LYS A 52 -2.88 -6.18 6.70
CA LYS A 52 -2.84 -5.42 7.95
C LYS A 52 -2.11 -4.09 7.84
N HIS A 53 -1.01 -4.03 7.10
CA HIS A 53 -0.06 -2.91 7.16
C HIS A 53 0.03 -2.09 5.89
N TYR A 54 -0.27 -2.69 4.73
CA TYR A 54 -0.04 -2.06 3.44
C TYR A 54 -1.33 -1.73 2.69
N ASN A 55 -2.33 -2.59 2.71
CA ASN A 55 -3.61 -2.35 2.05
C ASN A 55 -4.37 -1.21 2.74
N GLN A 56 -4.54 -0.08 2.05
CA GLN A 56 -5.29 1.08 2.56
C GLN A 56 -6.66 1.24 1.89
N MET A 57 -7.18 0.19 1.24
CA MET A 57 -8.54 0.20 0.75
C MET A 57 -9.53 0.22 1.92
N THR A 58 -10.52 1.08 1.81
CA THR A 58 -11.69 1.13 2.68
C THR A 58 -12.55 -0.11 2.51
N ASP A 59 -13.37 -0.43 3.51
CA ASP A 59 -14.30 -1.55 3.43
C ASP A 59 -15.29 -1.41 2.26
N ARG A 60 -15.64 -0.16 1.90
CA ARG A 60 -16.46 0.15 0.73
C ARG A 60 -15.73 -0.17 -0.57
N GLU A 61 -14.48 0.28 -0.75
CA GLU A 61 -13.68 -0.07 -1.95
C GLU A 61 -13.56 -1.60 -2.11
N LYS A 62 -13.27 -2.32 -1.02
CA LYS A 62 -13.22 -3.80 -1.03
C LYS A 62 -14.57 -4.42 -1.37
N MET A 63 -15.67 -3.81 -0.93
CA MET A 63 -17.03 -4.28 -1.26
C MET A 63 -17.35 -4.07 -2.74
N GLU A 64 -17.02 -2.91 -3.31
CA GLU A 64 -17.26 -2.66 -4.74
C GLU A 64 -16.42 -3.57 -5.64
N GLN A 65 -15.16 -3.86 -5.28
CA GLN A 65 -14.38 -4.86 -6.01
C GLN A 65 -15.07 -6.22 -6.03
N ARG A 66 -15.53 -6.70 -4.85
CA ARG A 66 -16.28 -7.96 -4.76
C ARG A 66 -17.57 -7.91 -5.56
N ARG A 67 -18.30 -6.80 -5.52
CA ARG A 67 -19.55 -6.58 -6.27
C ARG A 67 -19.30 -6.81 -7.78
N GLY A 68 -18.22 -6.28 -8.34
CA GLY A 68 -17.88 -6.46 -9.76
C GLY A 68 -17.75 -7.93 -10.21
N TYR A 69 -17.38 -8.85 -9.32
CA TYR A 69 -17.35 -10.29 -9.62
C TYR A 69 -18.69 -11.00 -9.47
N LEU A 70 -19.63 -10.39 -8.75
CA LEU A 70 -20.91 -11.01 -8.37
C LEU A 70 -22.10 -10.47 -9.16
N ASP A 71 -22.00 -9.27 -9.74
CA ASP A 71 -23.11 -8.62 -10.45
C ASP A 71 -23.58 -9.40 -11.70
N ASP A 72 -22.72 -10.23 -12.29
CA ASP A 72 -23.01 -11.06 -13.48
C ASP A 72 -23.25 -12.55 -13.17
N LEU A 73 -23.39 -12.93 -11.90
CA LEU A 73 -23.74 -14.29 -11.45
C LEU A 73 -25.26 -14.47 -11.30
#